data_AF-G7PF80-F1
#
_entry.id   AF-G7PF80-F1
#
_cell.length_a   1.000
_cell.length_b   1.000
_cell.length_c   1.000
_cell.angle_alpha   90.00
_cell.angle_beta   90.00
_cell.angle_gamma   90.00
#
_symmetry.space_group_name_H-M   'P 1'
#
loop_
_entity.id
_entity.type
_entity.pdbx_description
1 polymer ?
#
loop_
_entity_poly.entity_id
_entity_poly.type
_entity_poly.pdbx_seq_one_letter_code
_entity_poly.pdbx_strand_id
1 'polypeptide(L)'
;QLNRLKEVKAFVTQDIPFYHNLVMKHLPGADPELVLLGRRYEELERIPLSEMTREEINALVQELGFYRKAAPDAQVPPEYVWAPARPPEETSDHADL
;
A
#
# COMPACT_ATOMS: atom_id res chain seq x y z
N GLN A 1 14.22 21.34 -6.85
CA GLN A 1 14.30 20.18 -5.94
C GLN A 1 13.34 20.27 -4.74
N LEU A 2 12.98 21.44 -4.20
CA LEU A 2 12.19 21.56 -2.94
C LEU A 2 10.71 21.12 -3.00
N ASN A 3 10.11 20.98 -4.19
CA ASN A 3 8.69 20.63 -4.31
C ASN A 3 8.41 19.13 -4.10
N ARG A 4 9.38 18.24 -4.34
CA ARG A 4 9.14 16.79 -4.31
C ARG A 4 8.81 16.24 -2.93
N LEU A 5 9.49 16.73 -1.88
CA LEU A 5 9.14 16.36 -0.51
C LEU A 5 7.74 16.84 -0.12
N LYS A 6 7.21 17.88 -0.76
CA LYS A 6 5.81 18.32 -0.52
C LYS A 6 4.82 17.31 -1.09
N GLU A 7 5.10 16.76 -2.27
CA GLU A 7 4.29 15.72 -2.91
C GLU A 7 4.23 14.45 -2.05
N VAL A 8 5.39 13.95 -1.64
CA VAL A 8 5.48 12.77 -0.75
C VAL A 8 4.77 13.04 0.58
N LYS A 9 4.96 14.22 1.18
CA LYS A 9 4.28 14.60 2.42
C LYS A 9 2.76 14.66 2.24
N ALA A 10 2.28 15.19 1.12
CA ALA A 10 0.85 15.24 0.81
C ALA A 10 0.28 13.82 0.69
N PHE A 11 0.94 12.94 -0.06
CA PHE A 11 0.57 11.53 -0.15
C PHE A 11 0.47 10.87 1.24
N VAL A 12 1.51 11.01 2.05
CA VAL A 12 1.59 10.39 3.37
C VAL A 12 0.49 10.87 4.31
N THR A 13 0.20 12.18 4.30
CA THR A 13 -0.75 12.78 5.24
C THR A 13 -2.19 12.70 4.77
N GLN A 14 -2.44 12.68 3.47
CA GLN A 14 -3.79 12.80 2.91
C GLN A 14 -4.28 11.52 2.25
N ASP A 15 -3.41 10.68 1.68
CA ASP A 15 -3.85 9.51 0.91
C ASP A 15 -3.67 8.19 1.64
N ILE A 16 -2.57 8.00 2.40
CA ILE A 16 -2.33 6.76 3.16
C ILE A 16 -3.55 6.33 4.00
N PRO A 17 -4.27 7.22 4.71
CA PRO A 17 -5.44 6.82 5.49
C PRO A 17 -6.54 6.14 4.66
N PHE A 18 -6.59 6.38 3.35
CA PHE A 18 -7.56 5.79 2.44
C PHE A 18 -7.10 4.44 1.87
N TYR A 19 -5.84 4.07 1.94
CA TYR A 19 -5.38 2.77 1.45
C TYR A 19 -5.49 1.69 2.52
N HIS A 20 -6.01 0.52 2.15
CA HIS A 20 -5.97 -0.68 2.98
C HIS A 20 -4.56 -1.27 2.97
N ASN A 21 -4.09 -1.80 4.10
CA ASN A 21 -2.77 -2.42 4.25
C ASN A 21 -1.55 -1.54 3.88
N LEU A 22 -1.70 -0.21 3.86
CA LEU A 22 -0.61 0.74 3.66
C LEU A 22 -0.43 1.61 4.92
N VAL A 23 0.80 1.70 5.42
CA VAL A 23 1.11 2.46 6.64
C VAL A 23 2.38 3.28 6.47
N MET A 24 2.41 4.47 7.06
CA MET A 24 3.63 5.27 7.18
C MET A 24 4.44 4.80 8.39
N LYS A 25 5.74 4.57 8.20
CA LYS A 25 6.71 4.51 9.30
C LYS A 25 7.71 5.65 9.16
N HIS A 26 7.93 6.39 10.24
CA HIS A 26 8.89 7.50 10.27
C HIS A 26 10.26 7.01 10.73
N LEU A 27 11.26 7.14 9.85
CA LEU A 27 12.66 6.82 10.12
C LEU A 27 13.49 8.10 9.96
N PRO A 28 14.08 8.66 11.04
CA PRO A 28 14.85 9.89 10.97
C PRO A 28 16.05 9.76 10.02
N GLY A 29 16.20 10.71 9.09
CA GLY A 29 17.35 10.81 8.19
C GLY A 29 17.34 9.82 7.00
N ALA A 30 16.27 9.06 6.80
CA ALA A 30 16.09 8.20 5.64
C ALA A 30 15.31 8.93 4.53
N ASP A 31 15.61 8.59 3.28
CA ASP A 31 14.79 8.99 2.14
C ASP A 31 13.44 8.26 2.15
N PRO A 32 12.37 8.87 1.60
CA PRO A 32 11.07 8.23 1.55
C PRO A 32 11.03 7.10 0.52
N GLU A 33 10.62 5.91 0.96
CA GLU A 33 10.54 4.71 0.14
C GLU A 33 9.23 3.96 0.41
N LEU A 34 8.67 3.35 -0.62
CA LEU A 34 7.63 2.34 -0.49
C LEU A 34 8.30 0.98 -0.31
N VAL A 35 8.06 0.35 0.83
CA VAL A 35 8.59 -0.98 1.16
C VAL A 35 7.46 -1.99 1.08
N LEU A 36 7.54 -2.90 0.11
CA LEU A 36 6.56 -3.98 -0.05
C LEU A 36 6.94 -5.15 0.85
N LEU A 37 6.02 -5.52 1.73
CA LEU A 37 6.20 -6.62 2.66
C LEU A 37 5.29 -7.79 2.27
N GLY A 38 5.85 -8.99 2.32
CA GLY A 38 5.08 -10.23 2.21
C GLY A 38 4.29 -10.52 3.49
N ARG A 39 3.52 -11.62 3.47
CA ARG A 39 2.62 -11.98 4.58
C ARG A 39 3.37 -12.29 5.88
N ARG A 40 4.67 -12.63 5.81
CA ARG A 40 5.52 -12.94 6.96
C ARG A 40 6.48 -11.79 7.29
N TYR A 41 6.17 -10.57 6.81
CA TYR A 41 6.99 -9.36 6.95
C TYR A 41 8.37 -9.45 6.30
N GLU A 42 8.56 -10.38 5.36
CA GLU A 42 9.71 -10.38 4.48
C GLU A 42 9.65 -9.21 3.51
N GLU A 43 10.77 -8.50 3.34
CA GLU A 43 10.87 -7.44 2.34
C GLU A 43 10.92 -8.07 0.94
N LEU A 44 9.94 -7.71 0.11
CA LEU A 44 9.84 -8.17 -1.26
C LEU A 44 10.52 -7.19 -2.21
N GLU A 45 10.27 -5.88 -2.01
CA GLU A 45 10.76 -4.83 -2.88
C GLU A 45 10.81 -3.48 -2.14
N ARG A 46 11.72 -2.60 -2.58
CA ARG A 46 11.81 -1.20 -2.14
C ARG A 46 11.86 -0.26 -3.34
N ILE A 47 10.97 0.72 -3.33
CA ILE A 47 10.81 1.68 -4.42
C ILE A 47 11.04 3.10 -3.86
N PRO A 48 12.03 3.87 -4.37
CA PRO A 48 12.26 5.23 -3.91
C PRO A 48 11.15 6.18 -4.40
N LEU A 49 10.61 6.99 -3.49
CA LEU A 49 9.52 7.93 -3.80
C LEU A 49 10.01 9.37 -3.97
N SER A 50 11.28 9.64 -3.69
CA SER A 50 11.86 10.99 -3.65
C SER A 50 11.78 11.76 -4.97
N GLU A 51 11.72 11.05 -6.10
CA GLU A 51 11.59 11.64 -7.44
C GLU A 51 10.17 11.60 -8.02
N MET A 52 9.19 11.05 -7.26
CA MET A 52 7.81 10.89 -7.72
C MET A 52 6.89 12.01 -7.22
N THR A 53 5.88 12.34 -8.01
CA THR A 53 4.74 13.20 -7.64
C THR A 53 3.70 12.43 -6.86
N ARG A 54 2.79 13.14 -6.19
CA ARG A 54 1.70 12.52 -5.43
C ARG A 54 0.83 11.64 -6.32
N GLU A 55 0.54 12.09 -7.53
CA GLU A 55 -0.27 11.38 -8.52
C GLU A 55 0.43 10.11 -8.98
N GLU A 56 1.73 10.16 -9.28
CA GLU A 56 2.52 8.98 -9.65
C GLU A 56 2.59 7.96 -8.52
N ILE A 57 2.73 8.41 -7.27
CA ILE A 57 2.73 7.50 -6.10
C ILE A 57 1.35 6.83 -5.95
N ASN A 58 0.26 7.58 -6.07
CA ASN A 58 -1.08 7.01 -6.02
C ASN A 58 -1.33 6.01 -7.17
N ALA A 59 -0.89 6.33 -8.38
CA ALA A 59 -0.99 5.43 -9.53
C ALA A 59 -0.23 4.12 -9.29
N LEU A 60 1.03 4.21 -8.83
CA LEU A 60 1.84 3.04 -8.49
C LEU A 60 1.14 2.15 -7.45
N VAL A 61 0.64 2.73 -6.36
CA VAL A 61 -0.02 1.97 -5.29
C VAL A 61 -1.28 1.26 -5.80
N GLN A 62 -2.05 1.90 -6.68
CA GLN A 62 -3.22 1.29 -7.31
C GLN A 62 -2.83 0.17 -8.29
N GLU A 63 -1.77 0.36 -9.08
CA GLU A 63 -1.25 -0.66 -10.00
C GLU A 63 -0.74 -1.91 -9.25
N LEU A 64 -0.17 -1.72 -8.06
CA LEU A 64 0.22 -2.80 -7.15
C LEU A 64 -0.99 -3.53 -6.52
N GLY A 65 -2.21 -3.05 -6.75
CA GLY A 65 -3.45 -3.69 -6.30
C GLY A 65 -3.88 -3.32 -4.88
N PHE A 66 -3.35 -2.24 -4.30
CA PHE A 66 -3.82 -1.77 -3.01
C PHE A 66 -5.23 -1.18 -3.16
N TYR A 67 -6.14 -1.59 -2.28
CA TYR A 67 -7.50 -1.08 -2.28
C TYR A 67 -7.58 0.31 -1.66
N ARG A 68 -8.20 1.25 -2.38
CA ARG A 68 -8.52 2.60 -1.87
C ARG A 68 -9.97 2.66 -1.38
N LYS A 69 -10.11 2.90 -0.08
CA LYS A 69 -11.38 3.10 0.63
C LYS A 69 -12.04 4.43 0.24
N ALA A 70 -13.36 4.49 0.35
CA ALA A 70 -14.13 5.72 0.14
C ALA A 70 -13.91 6.77 1.25
N ALA A 71 -13.64 6.32 2.47
CA ALA A 71 -13.31 7.16 3.63
C ALA A 71 -12.24 6.46 4.49
N PRO A 72 -11.48 7.17 5.33
CA PRO A 72 -10.43 6.57 6.16
C PRO A 72 -10.92 5.47 7.11
N ASP A 73 -12.15 5.59 7.59
CA ASP A 73 -12.84 4.68 8.51
C ASP A 73 -13.83 3.73 7.80
N ALA A 74 -13.96 3.82 6.47
CA ALA A 74 -14.85 2.94 5.72
C ALA A 74 -14.39 1.48 5.82
N GLN A 75 -15.36 0.58 5.89
CA GLN A 75 -15.09 -0.86 5.87
C GLN A 75 -14.53 -1.30 4.52
N VAL A 76 -13.58 -2.23 4.56
CA VAL A 76 -13.02 -2.86 3.36
C VAL A 76 -13.97 -3.96 2.90
N PRO A 77 -14.41 -3.96 1.63
CA PRO A 77 -15.26 -5.02 1.11
C PRO A 77 -14.59 -6.40 1.19
N PRO A 78 -15.35 -7.50 1.36
CA PRO A 78 -14.81 -8.86 1.49
C PRO A 78 -13.80 -9.24 0.40
N GLU A 79 -14.04 -8.81 -0.84
CA GLU A 79 -13.18 -9.06 -2.00
C GLU A 79 -11.78 -8.41 -1.90
N TYR A 80 -11.63 -7.38 -1.07
CA TYR A 80 -10.38 -6.62 -0.91
C TYR A 80 -9.73 -6.80 0.47
N VAL A 81 -10.26 -7.65 1.35
CA VAL A 81 -9.71 -7.88 2.71
C VAL A 81 -8.24 -8.27 2.66
N TRP A 82 -7.86 -9.08 1.66
CA TRP A 82 -6.50 -9.56 1.47
C TRP A 82 -5.65 -8.65 0.56
N ALA A 83 -6.26 -7.69 -0.14
CA ALA A 83 -5.56 -6.84 -1.09
C ALA A 83 -4.41 -6.06 -0.42
N PRO A 84 -3.25 -5.90 -1.09
CA PRO A 84 -2.93 -6.35 -2.45
C PRO A 84 -2.57 -7.83 -2.58
N ALA A 85 -2.43 -8.56 -1.46
CA ALA A 85 -2.14 -9.99 -1.52
C ALA A 85 -3.35 -10.77 -2.07
N ARG A 86 -3.07 -11.88 -2.75
CA ARG A 86 -4.12 -12.86 -3.06
C ARG A 86 -4.73 -13.39 -1.77
N PRO A 87 -6.00 -13.86 -1.74
CA PRO A 87 -6.49 -14.65 -0.62
C PRO A 87 -5.64 -15.92 -0.45
N PRO A 88 -5.54 -16.50 0.76
CA PRO A 88 -5.08 -17.87 0.88
C PRO A 88 -5.99 -18.74 -0.02
N GLU A 89 -5.40 -19.57 -0.88
CA GLU A 89 -6.19 -20.57 -1.59
C GLU A 89 -6.90 -21.39 -0.52
N GLU A 90 -8.24 -21.34 -0.50
CA GLU A 90 -9.01 -22.35 0.21
C GLU A 90 -8.56 -23.67 -0.42
N THR A 91 -7.79 -24.47 0.32
CA THR A 91 -7.58 -25.85 -0.05
C THR A 91 -8.97 -26.42 -0.25
N SER A 92 -9.30 -26.72 -1.49
CA SER A 92 -10.54 -27.39 -1.86
C SER A 92 -10.51 -28.80 -1.29
N ASP A 93 -10.69 -28.93 0.02
CA ASP A 93 -10.97 -30.17 0.75
C ASP A 93 -12.45 -30.56 0.58
N HIS A 94 -12.95 -30.43 -0.65
CA HIS A 94 -14.23 -30.99 -1.10
C HIS A 94 -14.01 -31.96 -2.26
N ALA A 95 -12.92 -32.71 -2.21
CA ALA A 95 -12.78 -33.97 -2.93
C ALA A 95 -12.84 -35.10 -1.89
N ASP A 96 -14.03 -35.40 -1.38
CA ASP A 96 -14.45 -36.71 -0.82
C ASP A 96 -15.82 -36.54 -0.15
N LEU A 97 -16.90 -36.55 -0.94
CA LEU A 97 -18.27 -36.81 -0.49
C LEU A 97 -19.02 -37.61 -1.55
#